data_AF-A0A919Z7A7-F1
#
_entry.id   AF-A0A919Z7A7-F1
#
_cell.length_a   1.000
_cell.length_b   1.000
_cell.length_c   1.000
_cell.angle_alpha   90.00
_cell.angle_beta   90.00
_cell.angle_gamma   90.00
#
_symmetry.space_group_name_H-M   'P 1'
#
loop_
_entity.id
_entity.type
_entity.pdbx_description
1 polymer ?
#
loop_
_entity_poly.entity_id
_entity_poly.type
_entity_poly.pdbx_seq_one_letter_code
_entity_poly.pdbx_strand_id
1 'polypeptide(L)'
;MKTITFTFLALVLVMLSGCNTGQKGAAPGTGQHTVQTRQAAPAKEPITDRNAVASHLENIVKSIPQVEDATCVVLGNTAIVGINVKPELDRARVDSIKYSAAEALKKDKHGVNALVTADLDMGQRIREIRNDIQMGRPIAGFAEELGDIIGRIMPQVPKDITPGGSPPPQSSTPQNFQNSGL
;
A
#
# COMPACT_ATOMS: atom_id res chain seq x y z
N MET A 1 30.20 15.15 -52.18
CA MET A 1 29.28 14.12 -51.63
C MET A 1 29.98 13.22 -50.61
N LYS A 2 31.17 12.66 -50.90
CA LYS A 2 31.95 11.82 -49.96
C LYS A 2 32.28 12.46 -48.60
N THR A 3 32.52 13.77 -48.55
CA THR A 3 32.83 14.50 -47.30
C THR A 3 31.61 14.65 -46.38
N ILE A 4 30.42 14.84 -46.95
CA ILE A 4 29.16 15.00 -46.19
C ILE A 4 28.77 13.69 -45.49
N THR A 5 29.01 12.53 -46.14
CA THR A 5 28.78 11.21 -45.54
C THR A 5 29.74 10.93 -44.37
N PHE A 6 30.99 11.39 -44.46
CA PHE A 6 31.96 11.26 -43.36
C PHE A 6 31.60 12.13 -42.15
N THR A 7 31.07 13.35 -42.38
CA THR A 7 30.61 14.22 -41.30
C THR A 7 29.37 13.67 -40.60
N PHE A 8 28.45 13.03 -41.33
CA PHE A 8 27.25 12.40 -40.76
C PHE A 8 27.59 11.13 -39.94
N LEU A 9 28.57 10.34 -40.39
CA LEU A 9 29.03 9.14 -39.67
C LEU A 9 29.74 9.48 -38.35
N ALA A 10 30.45 10.62 -38.30
CA ALA A 10 31.11 11.10 -37.09
C ALA A 10 30.12 11.64 -36.02
N LEU A 11 28.97 12.19 -36.45
CA LEU A 11 27.96 12.76 -35.55
C LEU A 11 27.20 11.67 -34.75
N VAL A 12 27.02 10.49 -35.33
CA VAL A 12 26.30 9.37 -34.70
C VAL A 12 27.11 8.71 -33.57
N LEU A 13 28.44 8.83 -33.58
CA LEU A 13 29.31 8.21 -32.57
C LEU A 13 29.35 8.95 -31.21
N VAL A 14 28.84 10.18 -31.13
CA VAL A 14 28.94 11.02 -29.91
C VAL A 14 27.79 10.78 -28.92
N MET A 15 26.75 10.04 -29.30
CA MET A 15 25.56 9.78 -28.46
C MET A 15 25.72 8.62 -27.45
N LEU A 16 26.93 8.09 -27.24
CA LEU A 16 27.20 6.94 -26.36
C LEU A 16 28.01 7.27 -25.08
N SER A 17 28.21 8.55 -24.75
CA SER A 17 28.86 8.93 -23.48
C SER A 17 27.84 9.01 -22.34
N GLY A 18 27.81 7.97 -21.52
CA GLY A 18 26.88 7.78 -20.40
C GLY A 18 27.11 8.67 -19.17
N CYS A 19 26.08 8.73 -18.32
CA CYS A 19 26.14 9.30 -16.97
C CYS A 19 27.00 8.43 -16.05
N ASN A 20 28.04 9.02 -15.46
CA ASN A 20 28.75 8.47 -14.31
C ASN A 20 28.24 9.15 -13.03
N THR A 21 27.46 8.43 -12.21
CA THR A 21 27.05 8.89 -10.88
C THR A 21 28.21 8.65 -9.92
N GLY A 22 28.91 9.71 -9.53
CA GLY A 22 30.02 9.65 -8.59
C GLY A 22 29.58 9.24 -7.18
N GLN A 23 30.01 8.07 -6.72
CA GLN A 23 30.12 7.75 -5.30
C GLN A 23 31.28 8.54 -4.70
N LYS A 24 30.98 9.47 -3.78
CA LYS A 24 31.97 9.99 -2.82
C LYS A 24 31.72 9.36 -1.46
N GLY A 25 32.62 8.48 -1.05
CA GLY A 25 32.69 7.94 0.30
C GLY A 25 33.64 8.73 1.20
N ALA A 26 33.28 8.76 2.48
CA ALA A 26 34.06 8.98 3.70
C ALA A 26 34.56 10.40 4.07
N ALA A 27 34.02 10.90 5.18
CA ALA A 27 34.76 11.68 6.17
C ALA A 27 34.70 10.91 7.52
N PRO A 28 35.79 10.83 8.31
CA PRO A 28 35.81 10.07 9.56
C PRO A 28 35.26 10.94 10.70
N GLY A 29 34.17 10.49 11.33
CA GLY A 29 33.58 11.09 12.52
C GLY A 29 33.49 10.05 13.63
N THR A 30 34.22 10.31 14.71
CA THR A 30 34.30 9.52 15.94
C THR A 30 32.96 9.45 16.68
N GLY A 31 32.59 8.25 17.10
CA GLY A 31 31.72 8.01 18.26
C GLY A 31 30.22 8.08 18.01
N GLN A 32 29.59 6.95 17.71
CA GLN A 32 28.24 6.66 18.20
C GLN A 32 27.95 5.17 18.05
N HIS A 33 27.71 4.53 19.20
CA HIS A 33 27.29 3.14 19.33
C HIS A 33 25.92 2.98 18.67
N THR A 34 25.91 2.73 17.36
CA THR A 34 24.69 2.42 16.62
C THR A 34 24.52 0.92 16.68
N VAL A 35 23.69 0.45 17.62
CA VAL A 35 23.17 -0.91 17.56
C VAL A 35 22.30 -0.99 16.31
N GLN A 36 22.90 -1.39 15.18
CA GLN A 36 22.15 -1.78 14.01
C GLN A 36 21.47 -3.12 14.31
N THR A 37 20.22 -3.07 14.76
CA THR A 37 19.34 -4.23 14.66
C THR A 37 19.02 -4.43 13.18
N ARG A 38 19.95 -5.04 12.44
CA ARG A 38 19.62 -5.75 11.19
C ARG A 38 18.81 -6.98 11.56
N GLN A 39 17.54 -6.78 11.92
CA GLN A 39 16.54 -7.78 11.57
C GLN A 39 16.34 -7.62 10.07
N ALA A 40 17.19 -8.30 9.31
CA ALA A 40 16.92 -8.58 7.91
C ALA A 40 15.69 -9.50 7.92
N ALA A 41 14.50 -8.90 7.91
CA ALA A 41 13.32 -9.60 7.44
C ALA A 41 13.68 -10.20 6.07
N PRO A 42 13.33 -11.46 5.79
CA PRO A 42 13.67 -12.10 4.53
C PRO A 42 13.23 -11.19 3.38
N ALA A 43 14.15 -10.91 2.46
CA ALA A 43 13.86 -10.08 1.30
C ALA A 43 12.74 -10.76 0.49
N LYS A 44 11.57 -10.12 0.46
CA LYS A 44 10.40 -10.61 -0.26
C LYS A 44 10.73 -10.69 -1.76
N GLU A 45 10.34 -11.78 -2.41
CA GLU A 45 10.60 -11.97 -3.83
C GLU A 45 9.84 -10.90 -4.65
N PRO A 46 10.47 -10.28 -5.66
CA PRO A 46 9.80 -9.31 -6.52
C PRO A 46 8.66 -9.97 -7.29
N ILE A 47 7.48 -9.36 -7.23
CA ILE A 47 6.27 -9.81 -7.93
C ILE A 47 6.46 -9.59 -9.43
N THR A 48 6.81 -10.68 -10.14
CA THR A 48 7.02 -10.65 -11.60
C THR A 48 5.69 -10.79 -12.35
N ASP A 49 4.77 -11.61 -11.83
CA ASP A 49 3.42 -11.79 -12.37
C ASP A 49 2.37 -11.57 -11.28
N ARG A 50 1.67 -10.44 -11.37
CA ARG A 50 0.61 -10.07 -10.42
C ARG A 50 -0.60 -10.99 -10.51
N ASN A 51 -0.91 -11.51 -11.69
CA ASN A 51 -2.05 -12.40 -11.87
C ASN A 51 -1.77 -13.76 -11.25
N ALA A 52 -0.57 -14.30 -11.46
CA ALA A 52 -0.15 -15.53 -10.81
C ALA A 52 -0.11 -15.39 -9.28
N VAL A 53 0.44 -14.28 -8.76
CA VAL A 53 0.43 -14.02 -7.31
C VAL A 53 -0.99 -13.88 -6.77
N ALA A 54 -1.86 -13.12 -7.42
CA ALA A 54 -3.27 -13.01 -6.99
C ALA A 54 -3.95 -14.38 -6.92
N SER A 55 -3.83 -15.22 -7.95
CA SER A 55 -4.42 -16.57 -7.95
C SER A 55 -3.80 -17.46 -6.87
N HIS A 56 -2.51 -17.34 -6.60
CA HIS A 56 -1.83 -18.05 -5.52
C HIS A 56 -2.38 -17.65 -4.14
N LEU A 57 -2.54 -16.35 -3.89
CA LEU A 57 -3.11 -15.83 -2.64
C LEU A 57 -4.58 -16.25 -2.46
N GLU A 58 -5.37 -16.25 -3.54
CA GLU A 58 -6.75 -16.79 -3.52
C GLU A 58 -6.75 -18.26 -3.09
N ASN A 59 -5.86 -19.09 -3.64
CA ASN A 59 -5.78 -20.50 -3.32
C ASN A 59 -5.38 -20.75 -1.86
N ILE A 60 -4.45 -19.97 -1.31
CA ILE A 60 -4.10 -20.02 0.12
C ILE A 60 -5.34 -19.78 0.96
N VAL A 61 -6.10 -18.73 0.65
CA VAL A 61 -7.25 -18.33 1.46
C VAL A 61 -8.41 -19.32 1.32
N LYS A 62 -8.65 -19.87 0.12
CA LYS A 62 -9.64 -20.93 -0.12
C LYS A 62 -9.36 -22.22 0.65
N SER A 63 -8.10 -22.47 1.04
CA SER A 63 -7.75 -23.63 1.86
C SER A 63 -8.19 -23.52 3.33
N ILE A 64 -8.62 -22.33 3.77
CA ILE A 64 -9.04 -22.08 5.14
C ILE A 64 -10.45 -22.62 5.36
N PRO A 65 -10.71 -23.39 6.44
CA PRO A 65 -12.03 -23.94 6.70
C PRO A 65 -13.13 -22.87 6.75
N GLN A 66 -14.24 -23.16 6.05
CA GLN A 66 -15.44 -22.32 5.95
C GLN A 66 -15.29 -21.09 5.03
N VAL A 67 -14.16 -20.94 4.32
CA VAL A 67 -14.07 -20.07 3.14
C VAL A 67 -14.64 -20.83 1.95
N GLU A 68 -15.67 -20.27 1.31
CA GLU A 68 -16.28 -20.86 0.11
C GLU A 68 -15.59 -20.38 -1.17
N ASP A 69 -15.21 -19.10 -1.19
CA ASP A 69 -14.53 -18.49 -2.32
C ASP A 69 -13.64 -17.33 -1.85
N ALA A 70 -12.68 -16.95 -2.69
CA ALA A 70 -11.81 -15.82 -2.46
C ALA A 70 -11.46 -15.15 -3.79
N THR A 71 -11.32 -13.83 -3.77
CA THR A 71 -10.89 -13.03 -4.92
C THR A 71 -9.82 -12.05 -4.47
N CYS A 72 -8.73 -11.95 -5.23
CA CYS A 72 -7.58 -11.12 -4.89
C CYS A 72 -7.22 -10.19 -6.04
N VAL A 73 -6.94 -8.93 -5.70
CA VAL A 73 -6.28 -7.97 -6.60
C VAL A 73 -4.96 -7.53 -5.97
N VAL A 74 -3.89 -7.54 -6.76
CA VAL A 74 -2.54 -7.17 -6.31
C VAL A 74 -2.11 -5.86 -6.97
N LEU A 75 -1.83 -4.86 -6.15
CA LEU A 75 -1.35 -3.55 -6.57
C LEU A 75 -0.03 -3.22 -5.84
N GLY A 76 1.05 -3.06 -6.61
CA GLY A 76 2.38 -2.86 -6.04
C GLY A 76 2.77 -4.02 -5.10
N ASN A 77 2.96 -3.72 -3.81
CA ASN A 77 3.24 -4.70 -2.75
C ASN A 77 2.02 -4.96 -1.85
N THR A 78 0.83 -4.51 -2.23
CA THR A 78 -0.40 -4.66 -1.45
C THR A 78 -1.35 -5.60 -2.19
N ALA A 79 -2.00 -6.48 -1.44
CA ALA A 79 -3.07 -7.33 -1.94
C ALA A 79 -4.36 -7.00 -1.21
N ILE A 80 -5.45 -6.88 -1.96
CA ILE A 80 -6.80 -6.76 -1.40
C ILE A 80 -7.51 -8.07 -1.69
N VAL A 81 -7.98 -8.72 -0.63
CA VAL A 81 -8.60 -10.04 -0.69
C VAL A 81 -10.03 -9.96 -0.16
N GLY A 82 -10.99 -10.23 -1.03
CA GLY A 82 -12.36 -10.51 -0.65
C GLY A 82 -12.53 -11.99 -0.34
N ILE A 83 -13.14 -12.31 0.79
CA ILE A 83 -13.49 -13.69 1.17
C ILE A 83 -15.00 -13.85 1.21
N ASN A 84 -15.50 -14.94 0.62
CA ASN A 84 -16.85 -15.42 0.85
C ASN A 84 -16.79 -16.56 1.87
N VAL A 85 -17.58 -16.45 2.93
CA VAL A 85 -17.65 -17.43 4.01
C VAL A 85 -19.06 -17.96 4.12
N LYS A 86 -19.24 -19.11 4.78
CA LYS A 86 -20.57 -19.71 4.96
C LYS A 86 -21.55 -18.70 5.61
N PRO A 87 -22.81 -18.63 5.14
CA PRO A 87 -23.79 -17.63 5.58
C PRO A 87 -24.27 -17.82 7.03
N GLU A 88 -24.11 -19.03 7.56
CA GLU A 88 -24.56 -19.43 8.91
C GLU A 88 -23.57 -19.06 10.03
N LEU A 89 -22.46 -18.40 9.70
CA LEU A 89 -21.43 -18.04 10.67
C LEU A 89 -21.77 -16.76 11.42
N ASP A 90 -21.54 -16.76 12.73
CA ASP A 90 -21.61 -15.55 13.53
C ASP A 90 -20.43 -14.60 13.23
N ARG A 91 -20.59 -13.33 13.62
CA ARG A 91 -19.58 -12.28 13.37
C ARG A 91 -18.22 -12.63 13.96
N ALA A 92 -18.19 -13.27 15.14
CA ALA A 92 -16.95 -13.65 15.81
C ALA A 92 -16.18 -14.71 15.03
N ARG A 93 -16.88 -15.69 14.43
CA ARG A 93 -16.29 -16.69 13.56
C ARG A 93 -15.77 -16.07 12.26
N VAL A 94 -16.55 -15.17 11.65
CA VAL A 94 -16.11 -14.44 10.43
C VAL A 94 -14.84 -13.65 10.71
N ASP A 95 -14.76 -12.92 11.84
CA ASP A 95 -13.56 -12.17 12.22
C ASP A 95 -12.37 -13.09 12.48
N SER A 96 -12.60 -14.26 13.09
CA SER A 96 -11.56 -15.28 13.28
C SER A 96 -11.04 -15.83 11.95
N ILE A 97 -11.92 -16.07 10.97
CA ILE A 97 -11.53 -16.50 9.61
C ILE A 97 -10.74 -15.40 8.91
N LYS A 98 -11.17 -14.14 8.98
CA LYS A 98 -10.42 -13.00 8.44
C LYS A 98 -9.01 -12.92 9.03
N TYR A 99 -8.89 -13.11 10.34
CA TYR A 99 -7.60 -13.15 11.01
C TYR A 99 -6.73 -14.31 10.50
N SER A 100 -7.29 -15.52 10.40
CA SER A 100 -6.57 -16.68 9.84
C SER A 100 -6.11 -16.43 8.39
N ALA A 101 -6.95 -15.81 7.57
CA ALA A 101 -6.60 -15.45 6.19
C ALA A 101 -5.46 -14.43 6.14
N ALA A 102 -5.54 -13.35 6.92
CA ALA A 102 -4.49 -12.34 6.99
C ALA A 102 -3.16 -12.95 7.46
N GLU A 103 -3.18 -13.83 8.46
CA GLU A 103 -1.99 -14.51 8.96
C GLU A 103 -1.39 -15.50 7.96
N ALA A 104 -2.23 -16.25 7.22
CA ALA A 104 -1.76 -17.16 6.17
C ALA A 104 -1.07 -16.38 5.05
N LEU A 105 -1.67 -15.27 4.60
CA LEU A 105 -1.11 -14.40 3.55
C LEU A 105 0.18 -13.71 3.99
N LYS A 106 0.27 -13.30 5.26
CA LYS A 106 1.47 -12.67 5.84
C LYS A 106 2.68 -13.61 5.88
N LYS A 107 2.44 -14.91 6.02
CA LYS A 107 3.48 -15.95 6.05
C LYS A 107 3.89 -16.42 4.66
N ASP A 108 3.16 -16.03 3.61
CA ASP A 108 3.47 -16.41 2.24
C ASP A 108 4.78 -15.76 1.76
N LYS A 109 5.52 -16.48 0.91
CA LYS A 109 6.82 -16.04 0.37
C LYS A 109 6.75 -14.74 -0.44
N HIS A 110 5.60 -14.47 -1.09
CA HIS A 110 5.40 -13.24 -1.83
C HIS A 110 5.13 -12.05 -0.90
N GLY A 111 4.81 -12.31 0.38
CA GLY A 111 4.87 -11.32 1.45
C GLY A 111 4.09 -10.04 1.15
N VAL A 112 2.96 -10.12 0.48
CA VAL A 112 2.16 -8.92 0.19
C VAL A 112 1.56 -8.35 1.49
N ASN A 113 1.42 -7.02 1.53
CA ASN A 113 0.60 -6.38 2.56
C ASN A 113 -0.86 -6.70 2.22
N ALA A 114 -1.42 -7.73 2.87
CA ALA A 114 -2.76 -8.20 2.58
C ALA A 114 -3.82 -7.48 3.44
N LEU A 115 -4.84 -6.92 2.79
CA LEU A 115 -6.06 -6.44 3.41
C LEU A 115 -7.18 -7.43 3.10
N VAL A 116 -7.82 -7.97 4.14
CA VAL A 116 -8.86 -9.00 4.00
C VAL A 116 -10.21 -8.46 4.42
N THR A 117 -11.20 -8.60 3.54
CA THR A 117 -12.59 -8.23 3.82
C THR A 117 -13.54 -9.41 3.58
N ALA A 118 -14.54 -9.54 4.44
CA ALA A 118 -15.67 -10.45 4.27
C ALA A 118 -16.96 -9.69 3.94
N ASP A 119 -16.85 -8.40 3.61
CA ASP A 119 -17.94 -7.58 3.15
C ASP A 119 -18.33 -8.00 1.72
N LEU A 120 -19.61 -8.31 1.50
CA LEU A 120 -20.11 -8.82 0.23
C LEU A 120 -20.01 -7.77 -0.89
N ASP A 121 -20.31 -6.51 -0.58
CA ASP A 121 -20.27 -5.42 -1.55
C ASP A 121 -18.82 -5.18 -2.00
N MET A 122 -17.89 -5.12 -1.05
CA MET A 122 -16.47 -4.98 -1.38
C MET A 122 -15.92 -6.21 -2.09
N GLY A 123 -16.33 -7.42 -1.68
CA GLY A 123 -15.97 -8.66 -2.36
C GLY A 123 -16.40 -8.67 -3.82
N GLN A 124 -17.62 -8.20 -4.10
CA GLN A 124 -18.14 -8.07 -5.46
C GLN A 124 -17.33 -7.06 -6.30
N ARG A 125 -17.01 -5.89 -5.72
CA ARG A 125 -16.15 -4.90 -6.39
C ARG A 125 -14.77 -5.46 -6.71
N ILE A 126 -14.12 -6.14 -5.77
CA ILE A 126 -12.81 -6.77 -5.98
C ILE A 126 -12.89 -7.80 -7.14
N ARG A 127 -13.99 -8.56 -7.23
CA ARG A 127 -14.23 -9.54 -8.30
C ARG A 127 -14.39 -8.89 -9.67
N GLU A 128 -15.15 -7.81 -9.78
CA GLU A 128 -15.33 -7.03 -11.01
C GLU A 128 -13.97 -6.54 -11.53
N ILE A 129 -13.18 -5.91 -10.64
CA ILE A 129 -11.82 -5.43 -10.94
C ILE A 129 -10.92 -6.59 -11.38
N ARG A 130 -10.95 -7.72 -10.67
CA ARG A 130 -10.15 -8.92 -10.99
C ARG A 130 -10.46 -9.44 -12.39
N ASN A 131 -11.73 -9.51 -12.76
CA ASN A 131 -12.17 -10.01 -14.06
C ASN A 131 -11.71 -9.08 -15.20
N ASP A 132 -11.84 -7.77 -15.03
CA ASP A 132 -11.42 -6.80 -16.04
C ASP A 132 -9.89 -6.81 -16.26
N ILE A 133 -9.12 -6.97 -15.18
CA ILE A 133 -7.67 -7.17 -15.25
C ILE A 133 -7.34 -8.46 -16.03
N GLN A 134 -8.04 -9.56 -15.77
CA GLN A 134 -7.83 -10.83 -16.49
C GLN A 134 -8.16 -10.73 -17.98
N MET A 135 -9.17 -9.93 -18.35
CA MET A 135 -9.55 -9.67 -19.74
C MET A 135 -8.62 -8.70 -20.46
N GLY A 136 -7.54 -8.22 -19.82
CA GLY A 136 -6.62 -7.26 -20.42
C GLY A 136 -7.22 -5.86 -20.60
N ARG A 137 -8.29 -5.54 -19.85
CA ARG A 137 -8.98 -4.25 -19.88
C ARG A 137 -8.86 -3.50 -18.54
N PRO A 138 -7.64 -3.14 -18.08
CA PRO A 138 -7.52 -2.21 -16.96
C PRO A 138 -8.07 -0.84 -17.38
N ILE A 139 -9.29 -0.50 -16.96
CA ILE A 139 -9.85 0.84 -17.21
C ILE A 139 -9.07 1.88 -16.42
N ALA A 140 -8.94 3.07 -17.00
CA ALA A 140 -8.49 4.24 -16.27
C ALA A 140 -9.50 4.50 -15.14
N GLY A 141 -9.09 4.30 -13.89
CA GLY A 141 -9.97 4.42 -12.72
C GLY A 141 -9.84 3.31 -11.69
N PHE A 142 -9.22 2.16 -12.03
CA PHE A 142 -9.07 1.09 -11.04
C PHE A 142 -8.26 1.47 -9.79
N ALA A 143 -7.28 2.37 -9.92
CA ALA A 143 -6.57 2.88 -8.75
C ALA A 143 -7.50 3.67 -7.81
N GLU A 144 -8.49 4.40 -8.36
CA GLU A 144 -9.50 5.12 -7.59
C GLU A 144 -10.42 4.13 -6.87
N GLU A 145 -10.96 3.14 -7.59
CA GLU A 145 -11.82 2.11 -7.00
C GLU A 145 -11.10 1.29 -5.91
N LEU A 146 -9.83 0.93 -6.13
CA LEU A 146 -9.03 0.26 -5.12
C LEU A 146 -8.76 1.18 -3.93
N GLY A 147 -8.54 2.47 -4.15
CA GLY A 147 -8.43 3.47 -3.10
C GLY A 147 -9.69 3.54 -2.22
N ASP A 148 -10.86 3.56 -2.85
CA ASP A 148 -12.16 3.54 -2.17
C ASP A 148 -12.37 2.26 -1.35
N ILE A 149 -12.02 1.10 -1.91
CA ILE A 149 -12.10 -0.19 -1.21
C ILE A 149 -11.15 -0.19 -0.01
N ILE A 150 -9.90 0.24 -0.18
CA ILE A 150 -8.93 0.33 0.91
C ILE A 150 -9.43 1.26 2.01
N GLY A 151 -9.97 2.44 1.64
CA GLY A 151 -10.48 3.43 2.60
C GLY A 151 -11.68 2.96 3.41
N ARG A 152 -12.45 1.99 2.91
CA ARG A 152 -13.55 1.34 3.65
C ARG A 152 -13.09 0.17 4.50
N ILE A 153 -12.09 -0.58 4.04
CA ILE A 153 -11.52 -1.72 4.79
C ILE A 153 -10.63 -1.23 5.94
N MET A 154 -9.80 -0.22 5.68
CA MET A 154 -8.98 0.39 6.72
C MET A 154 -9.87 1.30 7.56
N PRO A 155 -10.04 1.02 8.87
CA PRO A 155 -10.68 1.99 9.73
C PRO A 155 -9.84 3.27 9.71
N GLN A 156 -10.48 4.42 9.49
CA GLN A 156 -9.86 5.69 9.85
C GLN A 156 -9.66 5.64 11.36
N VAL A 157 -8.42 5.46 11.81
CA VAL A 157 -8.05 5.72 13.20
C VAL A 157 -8.52 7.15 13.46
N PRO A 158 -9.36 7.39 14.49
CA PRO A 158 -9.82 8.74 14.79
C PRO A 158 -8.59 9.64 14.88
N LYS A 159 -8.56 10.73 14.08
CA LYS A 159 -7.65 11.84 14.34
C LYS A 159 -7.92 12.27 15.78
N ASP A 160 -6.97 12.00 16.66
CA ASP A 160 -6.82 12.53 18.01
C ASP A 160 -8.14 12.99 18.67
N ILE A 161 -8.83 12.06 19.35
CA ILE A 161 -9.64 12.48 20.49
C ILE A 161 -8.66 12.94 21.58
N THR A 162 -8.31 14.22 21.63
CA THR A 162 -7.59 14.80 22.79
C THR A 162 -8.53 14.70 24.00
N PRO A 163 -8.29 13.81 24.98
CA PRO A 163 -9.10 13.76 26.19
C PRO A 163 -8.41 14.66 27.21
N GLY A 164 -8.82 15.92 27.32
CA GLY A 164 -8.29 16.82 28.34
C GLY A 164 -8.33 18.27 27.91
N GLY A 165 -9.12 19.06 28.65
CA GLY A 165 -9.47 20.42 28.29
C GLY A 165 -8.30 21.42 28.28
N SER A 166 -8.40 22.36 27.34
CA SER A 166 -8.01 23.76 27.49
C SER A 166 -8.74 24.53 26.38
N PRO A 167 -9.65 25.48 26.69
CA PRO A 167 -10.22 26.31 25.65
C PRO A 167 -9.11 27.16 24.99
N PRO A 168 -9.25 27.47 23.68
CA PRO A 168 -8.21 28.16 22.92
C PRO A 168 -7.91 29.55 23.53
N PRO A 169 -6.66 30.04 23.37
CA PRO A 169 -6.22 31.27 24.02
C PRO A 169 -7.06 32.45 23.51
N GLN A 170 -7.79 33.10 24.41
CA GLN A 170 -8.46 34.35 24.13
C GLN A 170 -7.40 35.42 23.87
N SER A 171 -7.36 35.94 22.65
CA SER A 171 -6.62 37.14 22.27
C SER A 171 -7.16 38.34 23.06
N SER A 172 -6.44 38.77 24.09
CA SER A 172 -6.74 39.96 24.86
C SER A 172 -6.32 41.21 24.08
N THR A 173 -7.30 41.90 23.48
CA THR A 173 -7.15 43.30 23.09
C THR A 173 -7.39 44.15 24.35
N PRO A 174 -6.48 45.06 24.77
CA PRO A 174 -6.71 45.87 25.96
C PRO A 174 -7.71 46.99 25.64
N GLN A 175 -8.94 46.88 26.13
CA GLN A 175 -9.85 48.02 26.21
C GLN A 175 -9.65 48.75 27.54
N ASN A 176 -9.07 49.93 27.39
CA ASN A 176 -8.94 51.01 28.34
C ASN A 176 -10.31 51.42 28.91
N PHE A 177 -10.51 51.31 30.22
CA PHE A 177 -11.64 51.92 30.93
C PHE A 177 -11.13 53.08 31.79
N GLN A 178 -11.14 54.25 31.17
CA GLN A 178 -11.27 55.54 31.85
C GLN A 178 -12.63 55.61 32.57
N ASN A 179 -12.60 56.31 33.71
CA ASN A 179 -13.71 56.90 34.45
C ASN A 179 -14.63 55.96 35.24
N SER A 180 -15.23 56.37 36.36
CA SER A 180 -15.07 57.44 37.35
C SER A 180 -16.37 57.38 38.13
N GLY A 181 -16.33 57.52 39.45
CA GLY A 181 -17.43 58.15 40.17
C GLY A 181 -18.31 57.25 41.03
N LEU A 182 -18.24 57.59 42.32
CA LEU A 182 -19.26 57.54 43.38
C LEU A 182 -19.46 56.21 44.12
#